data_AF-A0AA42PAN1-F1
#
_entry.id   AF-A0AA42PAN1-F1
#
_cell.length_a   1.000
_cell.length_b   1.000
_cell.length_c   1.000
_cell.angle_alpha   90.00
_cell.angle_beta   90.00
_cell.angle_gamma   90.00
#
_symmetry.space_group_name_H-M   'P 1'
#
loop_
_entity.id
_entity.type
_entity.pdbx_description
1 polymer ?
#
loop_
_entity_poly.entity_id
_entity_poly.type
_entity_poly.pdbx_seq_one_letter_code
_entity_poly.pdbx_strand_id
1 'polypeptide(L)'
;MLKELKAHQPRNWQYLIQRHLSEGIKQESGAQYMTVFFIRPAGSNPMAYWFIHLANNYRANDVMKKIHWKYGNNFSHMLSPSSFFGYDANRDIAVTGQHDLLLDEHHFDDATDDRVRGELSELLPKQVYEVERQPFLGLMSGLTNYTMADEFRVKQALDIAVATGDLLAVGKDGKTRRRKGTSIKSSDILIAPPQSPIFFVPQLKKSSSEN
;
A
#
# COMPACT_ATOMS: atom_id res chain seq x y z
N MET A 1 15.90 9.65 23.79
CA MET A 1 15.12 9.22 22.61
C MET A 1 15.96 8.83 21.39
N LEU A 2 16.50 9.75 20.57
CA LEU A 2 17.23 9.34 19.33
C LEU A 2 18.48 8.49 19.61
N LYS A 3 19.27 8.86 20.63
CA LYS A 3 20.44 8.09 21.07
C LYS A 3 20.07 6.68 21.55
N GLU A 4 18.93 6.55 22.25
CA GLU A 4 18.42 5.26 22.72
C GLU A 4 17.89 4.41 21.55
N LEU A 5 17.15 5.00 20.61
CA LEU A 5 16.70 4.32 19.38
C LEU A 5 17.90 3.79 18.58
N LYS A 6 18.96 4.59 18.42
CA LYS A 6 20.18 4.15 17.75
C LYS A 6 20.91 3.05 18.52
N ALA A 7 20.88 3.07 19.84
CA ALA A 7 21.54 2.08 20.68
C ALA A 7 20.79 0.73 20.72
N HIS A 8 19.46 0.75 20.75
CA HIS A 8 18.63 -0.45 20.90
C HIS A 8 18.03 -0.96 19.58
N GLN A 9 17.95 -0.12 18.55
CA GLN A 9 17.43 -0.44 17.22
C GLN A 9 18.37 0.07 16.12
N PRO A 10 19.68 -0.27 16.15
CA PRO A 10 20.70 0.32 15.26
C PRO A 10 20.41 0.11 13.76
N ARG A 11 19.60 -0.89 13.41
CA ARG A 11 19.23 -1.20 12.02
C ARG A 11 17.89 -0.61 11.58
N ASN A 12 16.99 -0.30 12.52
CA ASN A 12 15.61 0.11 12.22
C ASN A 12 15.28 1.55 12.65
N TRP A 13 16.19 2.24 13.33
CA TRP A 13 15.91 3.58 13.88
C TRP A 13 15.48 4.60 12.81
N GLN A 14 16.03 4.51 11.60
CA GLN A 14 15.62 5.38 10.48
C GLN A 14 14.17 5.11 10.07
N TYR A 15 13.83 3.84 9.84
CA TYR A 15 12.47 3.39 9.54
C TYR A 15 11.48 3.86 10.61
N LEU A 16 11.80 3.66 11.90
CA LEU A 16 10.92 4.04 13.01
C LEU A 16 10.67 5.54 13.05
N ILE A 17 11.70 6.37 12.88
CA ILE A 17 11.54 7.82 12.83
C ILE A 17 10.68 8.22 11.64
N GLN A 18 10.96 7.67 10.45
CA GLN A 18 10.22 8.01 9.25
C GLN A 18 8.74 7.63 9.37
N ARG A 19 8.45 6.44 9.91
CA ARG A 19 7.09 5.97 10.14
C ARG A 19 6.36 6.89 11.12
N HIS A 20 6.93 7.13 12.30
CA HIS A 20 6.26 7.94 13.33
C HIS A 20 6.14 9.41 12.93
N LEU A 21 7.14 9.97 12.25
CA LEU A 21 7.08 11.34 11.75
C LEU A 21 6.03 11.48 10.64
N SER A 22 5.97 10.53 9.70
CA SER A 22 4.93 10.52 8.66
C SER A 22 3.53 10.43 9.27
N GLU A 23 3.34 9.53 10.24
CA GLU A 23 2.08 9.38 10.97
C GLU A 23 1.70 10.68 11.69
N GLY A 24 2.64 11.31 12.40
CA GLY A 24 2.39 12.58 13.08
C GLY A 24 2.02 13.70 12.10
N ILE A 25 2.77 13.86 11.00
CA ILE A 25 2.46 14.88 9.98
C ILE A 25 1.07 14.63 9.38
N LYS A 26 0.72 13.36 9.14
CA LYS A 26 -0.60 13.00 8.63
C LYS A 26 -1.72 13.43 9.58
N GLN A 27 -1.59 13.08 10.86
CA GLN A 27 -2.59 13.35 11.89
C GLN A 27 -2.73 14.87 12.13
N GLU A 28 -1.61 15.57 12.26
CA GLU A 28 -1.60 17.00 12.65
C GLU A 28 -1.91 17.95 11.47
N SER A 29 -1.65 17.54 10.23
CA SER A 29 -1.91 18.41 9.06
C SER A 29 -3.39 18.58 8.72
N GLY A 30 -4.27 17.70 9.21
CA GLY A 30 -5.68 17.67 8.83
C GLY A 30 -5.95 17.26 7.38
N ALA A 31 -4.93 16.85 6.62
CA ALA A 31 -5.08 16.43 5.23
C ALA A 31 -5.65 15.01 5.14
N GLN A 32 -6.66 14.78 4.30
CA GLN A 32 -7.24 13.44 4.09
C GLN A 32 -6.31 12.49 3.33
N TYR A 33 -5.44 13.02 2.47
CA TYR A 33 -4.49 12.26 1.67
C TYR A 33 -3.07 12.79 1.83
N MET A 34 -2.10 11.89 1.96
CA MET A 34 -0.69 12.21 2.05
C MET A 34 0.12 11.27 1.17
N THR A 35 1.16 11.81 0.55
CA THR A 35 2.19 11.03 -0.13
C THR A 35 3.55 11.51 0.35
N VAL A 36 4.42 10.58 0.78
CA VAL A 36 5.75 10.87 1.30
C VAL A 36 6.77 10.17 0.42
N PHE A 37 7.76 10.91 -0.08
CA PHE A 37 8.87 10.38 -0.86
C PHE A 37 10.18 11.03 -0.44
N PHE A 38 11.29 10.35 -0.68
CA PHE A 38 12.63 10.90 -0.57
C PHE A 38 13.10 11.38 -1.93
N ILE A 39 13.76 12.53 -1.98
CA ILE A 39 14.47 13.02 -3.16
C ILE A 39 15.95 12.94 -2.89
N ARG A 40 16.68 12.18 -3.70
CA ARG A 40 18.15 12.18 -3.71
C ARG A 40 18.68 13.05 -4.84
N PRO A 41 19.28 14.22 -4.58
CA PRO A 41 19.87 15.01 -5.66
C PRO A 41 20.95 14.21 -6.40
N ALA A 42 21.05 14.39 -7.71
CA ALA A 42 22.12 13.78 -8.49
C ALA A 42 23.50 14.32 -8.06
N GLY A 43 24.53 13.47 -8.08
CA GLY A 43 25.92 13.84 -7.76
C GLY A 43 26.38 13.35 -6.39
N SER A 44 27.43 13.98 -5.85
CA SER A 44 28.09 13.56 -4.61
C SER A 44 27.39 14.01 -3.32
N ASN A 45 26.27 14.72 -3.42
CA ASN A 45 25.53 15.19 -2.26
C ASN A 45 24.73 14.02 -1.64
N PRO A 46 25.08 13.55 -0.44
CA PRO A 46 24.40 12.42 0.19
C PRO A 46 23.05 12.80 0.81
N MET A 47 22.66 14.08 0.80
CA MET A 47 21.50 14.56 1.54
C MET A 47 20.20 14.28 0.79
N ALA A 48 19.40 13.36 1.34
CA ALA A 48 18.04 13.10 0.89
C ALA A 48 17.04 14.07 1.56
N TYR A 49 16.10 14.60 0.77
CA TYR A 49 15.03 15.47 1.26
C TYR A 49 13.71 14.73 1.31
N TRP A 50 12.86 15.05 2.28
CA TRP A 50 11.47 14.62 2.24
C TRP A 50 10.68 15.53 1.31
N PHE A 51 9.96 14.93 0.38
CA PHE A 51 8.88 15.56 -0.34
C PHE A 51 7.56 15.02 0.21
N ILE A 52 6.79 15.90 0.84
CA ILE A 52 5.49 15.56 1.44
C ILE A 52 4.41 16.31 0.68
N HIS A 53 3.52 15.55 0.03
CA HIS A 53 2.36 16.09 -0.63
C HIS A 53 1.12 15.83 0.22
N LEU A 54 0.41 16.90 0.60
CA LEU A 54 -0.80 16.86 1.41
C LEU A 54 -1.99 17.33 0.56
N ALA A 55 -3.08 16.57 0.57
CA ALA A 55 -4.26 16.88 -0.23
C ALA A 55 -5.56 16.44 0.46
N ASN A 56 -6.65 17.13 0.16
CA ASN A 56 -8.01 16.73 0.55
C ASN A 56 -8.81 16.10 -0.60
N ASN A 57 -8.12 15.75 -1.69
CA ASN A 57 -8.71 15.11 -2.85
C ASN A 57 -7.92 13.86 -3.22
N TYR A 58 -8.59 12.70 -3.20
CA TYR A 58 -8.03 11.41 -3.59
C TYR A 58 -7.36 11.47 -4.97
N ARG A 59 -7.99 12.15 -5.93
CA ARG A 59 -7.50 12.24 -7.30
C ARG A 59 -6.15 12.95 -7.38
N ALA A 60 -5.92 13.95 -6.52
CA ALA A 60 -4.62 14.62 -6.46
C ALA A 60 -3.53 13.66 -5.97
N ASN A 61 -3.82 12.84 -4.96
CA ASN A 61 -2.89 11.83 -4.45
C ASN A 61 -2.56 10.76 -5.51
N ASP A 62 -3.57 10.23 -6.21
CA ASP A 62 -3.39 9.26 -7.30
C ASP A 62 -2.55 9.83 -8.45
N VAL A 63 -2.86 11.06 -8.89
CA VAL A 63 -2.11 11.73 -9.96
C VAL A 63 -0.66 11.96 -9.55
N MET A 64 -0.39 12.36 -8.31
CA MET A 64 0.99 12.52 -7.82
C MET A 64 1.76 11.22 -7.90
N LYS A 65 1.20 10.10 -7.43
CA LYS A 65 1.86 8.79 -7.55
C LYS A 65 2.09 8.37 -8.99
N LYS A 66 1.09 8.59 -9.86
CA LYS A 66 1.23 8.31 -11.30
C LYS A 66 2.37 9.10 -11.94
N ILE A 67 2.57 10.36 -11.54
CA ILE A 67 3.69 11.19 -11.99
C ILE A 67 5.02 10.58 -11.53
N HIS A 68 5.14 10.17 -10.27
CA HIS A 68 6.37 9.55 -9.76
C HIS A 68 6.68 8.23 -10.47
N TRP A 69 5.69 7.39 -10.72
CA TRP A 69 5.86 6.17 -11.51
C TRP A 69 6.22 6.42 -12.97
N LYS A 70 5.74 7.52 -13.56
CA LYS A 70 6.03 7.86 -14.97
C LYS A 70 7.44 8.45 -15.15
N TYR A 71 7.86 9.28 -14.21
CA TYR A 71 9.11 10.04 -14.27
C TYR A 71 10.03 9.63 -13.13
N GLY A 72 10.15 8.33 -12.86
CA GLY A 72 10.89 7.76 -11.72
C GLY A 72 12.33 8.23 -11.65
N ASN A 73 12.53 9.43 -11.10
CA ASN A 73 13.79 10.15 -11.10
C ASN A 73 14.15 10.39 -9.65
N ASN A 74 15.22 9.79 -9.12
CA ASN A 74 15.78 10.12 -7.81
C ASN A 74 14.81 10.06 -6.61
N PHE A 75 13.58 9.59 -6.83
CA PHE A 75 12.55 9.42 -5.82
C PHE A 75 12.63 8.02 -5.26
N SER A 76 12.47 7.92 -3.96
CA SER A 76 12.53 6.64 -3.28
C SER A 76 11.70 6.60 -2.00
N HIS A 77 11.53 5.39 -1.49
CA HIS A 77 10.82 5.12 -0.25
C HIS A 77 11.55 4.06 0.57
N MET A 78 11.61 4.21 1.89
CA MET A 78 12.26 3.22 2.77
C MET A 78 11.26 2.33 3.52
N LEU A 79 9.96 2.63 3.46
CA LEU A 79 8.91 1.72 3.98
C LEU A 79 8.51 0.73 2.87
N SER A 80 7.91 -0.41 3.25
CA SER A 80 7.36 -1.38 2.28
C SER A 80 6.54 -0.65 1.20
N PRO A 81 6.77 -0.91 -0.09
CA PRO A 81 6.16 -0.12 -1.15
C PRO A 81 4.64 -0.38 -1.27
N SER A 82 4.15 -1.51 -0.75
CA SER A 82 2.76 -1.94 -0.86
C SER A 82 1.91 -1.55 0.34
N SER A 83 2.48 -1.60 1.55
CA SER A 83 1.80 -1.21 2.80
C SER A 83 2.78 -0.63 3.81
N PHE A 84 2.65 0.66 4.10
CA PHE A 84 3.55 1.40 5.01
C PHE A 84 3.43 0.96 6.48
N PHE A 85 2.33 0.28 6.83
CA PHE A 85 1.99 -0.07 8.22
C PHE A 85 2.00 -1.58 8.51
N GLY A 86 2.24 -2.42 7.50
CA GLY A 86 2.33 -3.87 7.68
C GLY A 86 3.60 -4.27 8.43
N TYR A 87 3.45 -5.11 9.45
CA TYR A 87 4.56 -5.93 9.93
C TYR A 87 4.88 -6.95 8.83
N ASP A 88 6.04 -6.79 8.21
CA ASP A 88 6.54 -7.74 7.21
C ASP A 88 7.45 -8.74 7.93
N ALA A 89 6.90 -9.90 8.29
CA ALA A 89 7.66 -10.96 8.96
C ALA A 89 8.85 -11.45 8.11
N ASN A 90 8.79 -11.30 6.77
CA ASN A 90 9.90 -11.64 5.88
C ASN A 90 11.03 -10.60 5.93
N ARG A 91 10.80 -9.45 6.56
CA ARG A 91 11.83 -8.44 6.86
C ARG A 91 12.25 -8.45 8.33
N ASP A 92 11.57 -9.19 9.21
CA ASP A 92 12.00 -9.31 10.59
C ASP A 92 13.20 -10.28 10.69
N ILE A 93 14.39 -9.74 10.99
CA ILE A 93 15.60 -10.52 11.21
C ILE A 93 15.41 -11.60 12.28
N ALA A 94 14.63 -11.33 13.32
CA ALA A 94 14.36 -12.30 14.38
C ALA A 94 13.56 -13.50 13.85
N VAL A 95 12.80 -13.32 12.75
CA VAL A 95 12.03 -14.36 12.08
C VAL A 95 12.81 -15.02 10.94
N THR A 96 13.48 -14.24 10.09
CA THR A 96 14.13 -14.76 8.87
C THR A 96 15.59 -15.15 9.05
N GLY A 97 16.28 -14.61 10.06
CA GLY A 97 17.72 -14.71 10.20
C GLY A 97 18.52 -14.01 9.08
N GLN A 98 17.85 -13.29 8.16
CA GLN A 98 18.49 -12.66 7.00
C GLN A 98 18.75 -11.18 7.29
N HIS A 99 20.02 -10.86 7.51
CA HIS A 99 20.46 -9.56 8.00
C HIS A 99 20.39 -8.41 6.98
N ASP A 100 20.31 -8.71 5.68
CA ASP A 100 20.43 -7.71 4.60
C ASP A 100 19.10 -7.19 4.03
N LEU A 101 17.94 -7.76 4.39
CA LEU A 101 16.64 -7.42 3.76
C LEU A 101 15.95 -6.15 4.30
N LEU A 102 16.57 -5.41 5.22
CA LEU A 102 15.90 -4.35 6.00
C LEU A 102 16.11 -2.91 5.49
N LEU A 103 17.04 -2.71 4.54
CA LEU A 103 17.44 -1.36 4.11
C LEU A 103 17.28 -1.14 2.61
N ASP A 104 16.44 -1.94 1.95
CA ASP A 104 16.15 -1.72 0.53
C ASP A 104 15.31 -0.46 0.38
N GLU A 105 15.94 0.54 -0.22
CA GLU A 105 15.28 1.71 -0.73
C GLU A 105 14.51 1.34 -2.00
N HIS A 106 13.20 1.55 -1.97
CA HIS A 106 12.29 1.25 -3.07
C HIS A 106 12.25 2.44 -4.02
N HIS A 107 12.64 2.22 -5.27
CA HIS A 107 12.59 3.21 -6.33
C HIS A 107 11.32 3.05 -7.16
N PHE A 108 11.00 4.05 -7.98
CA PHE A 108 9.88 3.97 -8.92
C PHE A 108 10.30 3.23 -10.19
N ASP A 109 10.64 1.94 -10.04
CA ASP A 109 11.17 1.07 -11.09
C ASP A 109 10.38 -0.23 -11.25
N ASP A 110 10.69 -1.00 -12.29
CA ASP A 110 9.96 -2.23 -12.63
C ASP A 110 10.09 -3.30 -11.53
N ALA A 111 11.24 -3.38 -10.85
CA ALA A 111 11.46 -4.33 -9.76
C ALA A 111 10.53 -4.04 -8.57
N THR A 112 10.42 -2.76 -8.19
CA THR A 112 9.50 -2.33 -7.13
C THR A 112 8.05 -2.47 -7.59
N ASP A 113 7.74 -2.22 -8.87
CA ASP A 113 6.39 -2.40 -9.42
C ASP A 113 5.93 -3.86 -9.34
N ASP A 114 6.79 -4.80 -9.73
CA ASP A 114 6.53 -6.23 -9.63
C ASP A 114 6.28 -6.66 -8.19
N ARG A 115 7.09 -6.15 -7.25
CA ARG A 115 6.91 -6.38 -5.82
C ARG A 115 5.60 -5.83 -5.31
N VAL A 116 5.27 -4.59 -5.65
CA VAL A 116 4.00 -3.93 -5.28
C VAL A 116 2.81 -4.74 -5.78
N ARG A 117 2.86 -5.17 -7.03
CA ARG A 117 1.79 -5.97 -7.64
C ARG A 117 1.63 -7.32 -6.93
N GLY A 118 2.73 -8.00 -6.61
CA GLY A 118 2.71 -9.28 -5.89
C GLY A 118 2.10 -9.13 -4.49
N GLU A 119 2.66 -8.28 -3.65
CA GLU A 119 2.20 -8.07 -2.28
C GLU A 119 0.74 -7.57 -2.22
N LEU A 120 0.33 -6.66 -3.11
CA LEU A 120 -1.06 -6.19 -3.17
C LEU A 120 -2.02 -7.27 -3.69
N SER A 121 -1.59 -8.15 -4.59
CA SER A 121 -2.45 -9.23 -5.09
C SER A 121 -2.84 -10.21 -3.98
N GLU A 122 -1.99 -10.36 -2.97
CA GLU A 122 -2.28 -11.15 -1.78
C GLU A 122 -3.08 -10.37 -0.74
N LEU A 123 -2.79 -9.07 -0.54
CA LEU A 123 -3.40 -8.26 0.52
C LEU A 123 -4.84 -7.82 0.20
N LEU A 124 -5.06 -7.31 -1.02
CA LEU A 124 -6.31 -6.63 -1.37
C LEU A 124 -7.54 -7.56 -1.31
N PRO A 125 -7.47 -8.83 -1.75
CA PRO A 125 -8.58 -9.75 -1.56
C PRO A 125 -8.98 -9.87 -0.09
N LYS A 126 -8.01 -10.03 0.82
CA LYS A 126 -8.29 -10.15 2.28
C LYS A 126 -9.08 -8.95 2.80
N GLN A 127 -8.66 -7.74 2.42
CA GLN A 127 -9.36 -6.51 2.80
C GLN A 127 -10.78 -6.43 2.24
N VAL A 128 -11.02 -6.94 1.03
CA VAL A 128 -12.38 -7.01 0.48
C VAL A 128 -13.23 -8.05 1.22
N TYR A 129 -12.67 -9.19 1.62
CA TYR A 129 -13.39 -10.21 2.41
C TYR A 129 -13.74 -9.74 3.82
N GLU A 130 -12.94 -8.87 4.44
CA GLU A 130 -13.25 -8.31 5.77
C GLU A 130 -14.50 -7.42 5.77
N VAL A 131 -14.67 -6.63 4.71
CA VAL A 131 -15.80 -5.69 4.52
C VAL A 131 -16.93 -6.33 3.71
N GLU A 132 -16.66 -7.44 3.02
CA GLU A 132 -17.51 -8.21 2.10
C GLU A 132 -17.96 -7.46 0.84
N ARG A 133 -18.28 -6.17 0.96
CA ARG A 133 -18.76 -5.34 -0.14
C ARG A 133 -18.38 -3.89 0.06
N GLN A 134 -17.64 -3.32 -0.88
CA GLN A 134 -17.25 -1.90 -0.84
C GLN A 134 -17.06 -1.30 -2.24
N PRO A 135 -17.28 0.01 -2.42
CA PRO A 135 -16.86 0.69 -3.64
C PRO A 135 -15.34 0.60 -3.82
N PHE A 136 -14.86 0.47 -5.05
CA PHE A 136 -13.42 0.50 -5.35
C PHE A 136 -12.77 1.79 -4.84
N LEU A 137 -13.46 2.93 -4.97
CA LEU A 137 -12.99 4.19 -4.40
C LEU A 137 -12.83 4.14 -2.86
N GLY A 138 -13.67 3.35 -2.17
CA GLY A 138 -13.55 3.13 -0.73
C GLY A 138 -12.25 2.39 -0.38
N LEU A 139 -11.96 1.30 -1.08
CA LEU A 139 -10.70 0.55 -0.95
C LEU A 139 -9.49 1.47 -1.20
N MET A 140 -9.53 2.26 -2.29
CA MET A 140 -8.46 3.20 -2.60
C MET A 140 -8.29 4.27 -1.53
N SER A 141 -9.37 4.81 -0.97
CA SER A 141 -9.30 5.85 0.06
C SER A 141 -8.62 5.36 1.33
N GLY A 142 -8.84 4.10 1.71
CA GLY A 142 -8.16 3.47 2.85
C GLY A 142 -6.70 3.11 2.55
N LEU A 143 -6.40 2.70 1.31
CA LEU A 143 -5.06 2.24 0.92
C LEU A 143 -4.10 3.39 0.60
N THR A 144 -4.57 4.49 0.01
CA THR A 144 -3.69 5.39 -0.75
C THR A 144 -2.68 6.15 0.11
N ASN A 145 -2.93 6.34 1.40
CA ASN A 145 -1.96 6.98 2.30
C ASN A 145 -0.78 6.05 2.64
N TYR A 146 -0.91 4.77 2.33
CA TYR A 146 -0.10 3.71 2.90
C TYR A 146 0.58 2.87 1.83
N THR A 147 0.65 3.35 0.59
CA THR A 147 1.25 2.60 -0.52
C THR A 147 1.89 3.54 -1.54
N MET A 148 2.92 3.07 -2.23
CA MET A 148 3.46 3.72 -3.43
C MET A 148 2.56 3.50 -4.65
N ALA A 149 1.65 2.52 -4.61
CA ALA A 149 0.78 2.18 -5.74
C ALA A 149 -0.18 3.32 -6.09
N ASP A 150 -0.25 3.63 -7.39
CA ASP A 150 -1.33 4.40 -7.99
C ASP A 150 -2.53 3.49 -8.30
N GLU A 151 -3.65 4.09 -8.70
CA GLU A 151 -4.88 3.36 -9.02
C GLU A 151 -4.67 2.28 -10.08
N PHE A 152 -3.78 2.53 -11.05
CA PHE A 152 -3.48 1.57 -12.12
C PHE A 152 -2.86 0.28 -11.57
N ARG A 153 -1.85 0.40 -10.71
CA ARG A 153 -1.17 -0.74 -10.08
C ARG A 153 -2.08 -1.53 -9.16
N VAL A 154 -2.92 -0.84 -8.38
CA VAL A 154 -3.93 -1.50 -7.53
C VAL A 154 -4.89 -2.32 -8.39
N LYS A 155 -5.34 -1.79 -9.54
CA LYS A 155 -6.19 -2.54 -10.47
C LYS A 155 -5.47 -3.73 -11.10
N GLN A 156 -4.19 -3.62 -11.43
CA GLN A 156 -3.41 -4.75 -11.92
C GLN A 156 -3.25 -5.84 -10.86
N ALA A 157 -3.01 -5.47 -9.59
CA ALA A 157 -2.93 -6.42 -8.49
C ALA A 157 -4.25 -7.21 -8.30
N LEU A 158 -5.38 -6.61 -8.67
CA LEU A 158 -6.70 -7.26 -8.65
C LEU A 158 -7.02 -8.08 -9.92
N ASP A 159 -6.17 -8.08 -10.94
CA ASP A 159 -6.50 -8.71 -12.23
C ASP A 159 -6.81 -10.19 -12.10
N ILE A 160 -5.93 -10.95 -11.44
CA ILE A 160 -6.09 -12.40 -11.27
C ILE A 160 -7.33 -12.71 -10.44
N ALA A 161 -7.48 -12.09 -9.27
CA ALA A 161 -8.61 -12.35 -8.37
C ALA A 161 -9.97 -12.07 -9.03
N VAL A 162 -10.07 -11.02 -9.87
CA VAL A 162 -11.29 -10.72 -10.61
C VAL A 162 -11.52 -11.71 -11.76
N ALA A 163 -10.44 -12.13 -12.44
CA ALA A 163 -10.51 -13.05 -13.57
C ALA A 163 -10.87 -14.48 -13.13
N THR A 164 -10.34 -14.95 -12.01
CA THR A 164 -10.64 -16.27 -11.41
C THR A 164 -11.99 -16.28 -10.69
N GLY A 165 -12.51 -15.10 -10.32
CA GLY A 165 -13.74 -14.97 -9.56
C GLY A 165 -13.56 -15.05 -8.06
N ASP A 166 -12.32 -15.07 -7.55
CA ASP A 166 -12.00 -14.94 -6.13
C ASP A 166 -12.48 -13.60 -5.55
N LEU A 167 -12.60 -12.59 -6.42
CA LEU A 167 -13.31 -11.34 -6.18
C LEU A 167 -14.27 -11.06 -7.34
N LEU A 168 -15.40 -10.43 -7.03
CA LEU A 168 -16.31 -9.89 -8.04
C LEU A 168 -16.15 -8.37 -8.10
N ALA A 169 -16.01 -7.84 -9.31
CA ALA A 169 -16.11 -6.42 -9.57
C ALA A 169 -17.30 -6.15 -10.49
N VAL A 170 -18.24 -5.33 -10.03
CA VAL A 170 -19.48 -5.00 -10.75
C VAL A 170 -19.67 -3.50 -10.90
N GLY A 171 -20.36 -3.08 -11.96
CA GLY A 171 -20.80 -1.70 -12.12
C GLY A 171 -21.62 -1.22 -10.92
N LYS A 172 -21.72 0.11 -10.73
CA LYS A 172 -22.53 0.72 -9.66
C LYS A 172 -23.98 0.22 -9.64
N ASP A 173 -24.51 -0.15 -10.79
CA ASP A 173 -25.87 -0.70 -10.99
C ASP A 173 -25.98 -2.22 -10.82
N GLY A 174 -24.85 -2.91 -10.61
CA GLY A 174 -24.75 -4.37 -10.50
C GLY A 174 -24.92 -5.13 -11.82
N LYS A 175 -25.16 -4.45 -12.95
CA LYS A 175 -25.53 -5.11 -14.23
C LYS A 175 -24.32 -5.57 -15.02
N THR A 176 -23.21 -4.81 -14.94
CA THR A 176 -22.00 -5.10 -15.70
C THR A 176 -20.96 -5.75 -14.80
N ARG A 177 -20.58 -7.00 -15.07
CA ARG A 177 -19.45 -7.66 -14.40
C ARG A 177 -18.14 -7.38 -15.14
N ARG A 178 -17.09 -7.02 -14.40
CA ARG A 178 -15.73 -6.89 -14.91
C ARG A 178 -15.07 -8.26 -15.02
N ARG A 179 -14.23 -8.44 -16.04
CA ARG A 179 -13.48 -9.69 -16.27
C ARG A 179 -12.03 -9.62 -15.80
N LYS A 180 -11.55 -8.41 -15.47
CA LYS A 180 -10.19 -8.12 -15.02
C LYS A 180 -10.18 -6.85 -14.17
N GLY A 181 -9.26 -6.75 -13.24
CA GLY A 181 -9.09 -5.62 -12.33
C GLY A 181 -8.80 -4.31 -13.07
N THR A 182 -7.99 -4.33 -14.12
CA THR A 182 -7.71 -3.17 -15.01
C THR A 182 -8.94 -2.62 -15.73
N SER A 183 -10.05 -3.35 -15.75
CA SER A 183 -11.33 -2.84 -16.29
C SER A 183 -12.23 -2.17 -15.25
N ILE A 184 -11.84 -2.20 -13.97
CA ILE A 184 -12.56 -1.56 -12.86
C ILE A 184 -12.59 -0.04 -13.06
N LYS A 185 -13.76 0.55 -12.87
CA LYS A 185 -13.98 2.00 -12.77
C LYS A 185 -14.06 2.41 -11.31
N SER A 186 -13.79 3.67 -11.00
CA SER A 186 -13.76 4.16 -9.61
C SER A 186 -15.12 4.00 -8.90
N SER A 187 -16.23 4.00 -9.64
CA SER A 187 -17.59 3.83 -9.12
C SER A 187 -18.03 2.37 -8.98
N ASP A 188 -17.22 1.41 -9.42
CA ASP A 188 -17.58 0.00 -9.36
C ASP A 188 -17.53 -0.51 -7.92
N ILE A 189 -18.26 -1.59 -7.66
CA ILE A 189 -18.34 -2.25 -6.37
C ILE A 189 -17.52 -3.53 -6.41
N LEU A 190 -16.62 -3.68 -5.44
CA LEU A 190 -15.93 -4.92 -5.13
C LEU A 190 -16.76 -5.74 -4.15
N ILE A 191 -16.87 -7.03 -4.41
CA ILE A 191 -17.66 -7.97 -3.61
C ILE A 191 -16.81 -9.23 -3.39
N ALA A 192 -16.75 -9.68 -2.15
CA ALA A 192 -16.26 -11.00 -1.80
C ALA A 192 -17.34 -12.05 -2.11
N PRO A 193 -17.09 -12.99 -3.03
CA PRO A 193 -18.01 -14.09 -3.28
C PRO A 193 -18.28 -14.92 -2.00
N PRO A 194 -19.46 -15.56 -1.88
CA PRO A 194 -19.78 -16.41 -0.73
C PRO A 194 -18.95 -17.70 -0.67
N GLN A 195 -18.35 -18.11 -1.80
CA GLN A 195 -17.42 -19.24 -1.84
C GLN A 195 -16.01 -18.72 -1.54
N SER A 196 -15.47 -19.08 -0.38
CA SER A 196 -14.08 -18.79 -0.04
C SER A 196 -13.13 -19.52 -1.01
N PRO A 197 -12.13 -18.85 -1.59
CA PRO A 197 -11.14 -19.50 -2.43
C PRO A 197 -10.40 -20.56 -1.61
N ILE A 198 -10.03 -21.67 -2.25
CA ILE A 198 -9.31 -22.79 -1.60
C ILE A 198 -7.98 -22.35 -0.97
N PHE A 199 -7.39 -21.25 -1.44
CA PHE A 199 -6.10 -20.72 -0.97
C PHE A 199 -6.22 -19.61 0.08
N PHE A 200 -7.44 -19.22 0.45
CA PHE A 200 -7.66 -18.16 1.45
C PHE A 200 -8.64 -18.65 2.52
N VAL A 201 -8.15 -18.80 3.75
CA VAL A 201 -9.00 -18.95 4.92
C VAL A 201 -9.16 -17.56 5.53
N PRO A 202 -10.31 -16.89 5.37
CA PRO A 202 -10.57 -15.66 6.10
C PRO A 202 -10.51 -15.95 7.60
N GLN A 203 -9.84 -15.08 8.36
CA GLN A 203 -9.92 -15.13 9.81
C GLN A 203 -11.39 -14.86 10.19
N LEU A 204 -12.06 -15.86 10.78
CA LEU A 204 -13.43 -15.71 11.27
C LEU A 204 -13.50 -14.47 12.16
N LYS A 205 -14.41 -13.53 11.83
CA LYS A 205 -14.75 -12.42 12.72
C LYS A 205 -15.09 -13.03 14.08
N LYS A 206 -14.26 -12.79 15.10
CA LYS A 206 -14.67 -13.06 16.48
C LYS A 206 -15.93 -12.25 16.72
N SER A 207 -17.06 -12.93 16.88
CA SER A 207 -18.27 -12.28 17.37
C SER A 207 -17.91 -11.69 18.73
N SER A 208 -17.98 -10.37 18.85
CA SER A 208 -18.07 -9.71 20.14
C SER A 208 -19.42 -10.10 20.74
N SER A 209 -19.44 -11.27 21.38
CA SER A 209 -20.54 -11.78 22.18
C SER A 209 -19.96 -12.15 23.53
N GLU A 210 -19.61 -11.15 24.34
CA GLU A 210 -19.56 -11.29 25.79
C GLU A 210 -20.23 -10.06 26.39
N ASN A 211 -21.22 -10.35 27.24
CA ASN A 211 -22.04 -9.42 28.03
C ASN A 211 -21.19 -8.62 29.03
#